data_AF-A0A9N8QDT5-F1
#
_entry.id   AF-A0A9N8QDT5-F1
#
_cell.length_a   1.000
_cell.length_b   1.000
_cell.length_c   1.000
_cell.angle_alpha   90.00
_cell.angle_beta   90.00
_cell.angle_gamma   90.00
#
_symmetry.space_group_name_H-M   'P 1'
#
loop_
_entity.id
_entity.type
_entity.pdbx_description
1 polymer ?
#
loop_
_entity_poly.entity_id
_entity_poly.type
_entity_poly.pdbx_seq_one_letter_code
_entity_poly.pdbx_strand_id
1 'polypeptide(L)'
;MAVRAHPFPLPWYIFFGIVEPVSVLAGATYALAFQQKYHFELVPPSFVVPKPNLLAKIVKTAQPAATAILPALDAPTAMGLSQLGSCYILIMLNSALMLYAFRTYIKDLRALQNVLVYFFIVLGVADWTHIGLTFYGLPEPVSGSKISLLLRPEGWNSLLFGNIAITFMLFCCRLAWYLGPGSASIKAKTS
;
A
#
# COMPACT_ATOMS: atom_id res chain seq x y z
N MET A 1 -35.72 22.67 -5.07
CA MET A 1 -35.25 21.28 -4.87
C MET A 1 -33.74 21.30 -5.01
N ALA A 2 -32.98 21.14 -3.93
CA ALA A 2 -31.52 21.08 -4.04
C ALA A 2 -31.13 19.81 -4.82
N VAL A 3 -30.38 19.95 -5.91
CA VAL A 3 -29.86 18.82 -6.68
C VAL A 3 -28.95 18.02 -5.74
N ARG A 4 -29.38 16.81 -5.38
CA ARG A 4 -28.61 15.94 -4.49
C ARG A 4 -27.35 15.51 -5.24
N ALA A 5 -26.19 15.96 -4.78
CA ALA A 5 -24.92 15.60 -5.41
C ALA A 5 -24.74 14.08 -5.40
N HIS A 6 -24.27 13.52 -6.51
CA HIS A 6 -24.04 12.08 -6.62
C HIS A 6 -22.96 11.66 -5.60
N PRO A 7 -23.20 10.64 -4.76
CA PRO A 7 -22.31 10.27 -3.66
C PRO A 7 -20.97 9.71 -4.17
N PHE A 8 -20.92 9.27 -5.43
CA PHE A 8 -19.69 8.79 -6.08
C PHE A 8 -19.47 9.40 -7.46
N PRO A 9 -18.97 10.65 -7.52
CA PRO A 9 -18.70 11.33 -8.79
C PRO A 9 -17.71 10.55 -9.67
N LEU A 10 -17.75 10.79 -10.99
CA LEU A 10 -16.89 10.10 -11.94
C LEU A 10 -15.38 10.19 -11.64
N PRO A 11 -14.81 11.34 -11.21
CA PRO A 11 -13.39 11.42 -10.88
C PRO A 11 -12.97 10.46 -9.77
N TRP A 12 -13.78 10.36 -8.72
CA TRP A 12 -13.53 9.45 -7.61
C TRP A 12 -13.66 7.98 -8.01
N TYR A 13 -14.58 7.67 -8.93
CA TYR A 13 -14.68 6.32 -9.48
C TYR A 13 -13.49 5.95 -10.37
N ILE A 14 -13.00 6.85 -11.20
CA ILE A 14 -11.81 6.59 -12.02
C ILE A 14 -10.61 6.35 -11.10
N PHE A 15 -10.43 7.19 -10.07
CA PHE A 15 -9.34 7.03 -9.12
C PHE A 15 -9.42 5.70 -8.35
N PHE A 16 -10.51 5.48 -7.61
CA PHE A 16 -10.64 4.30 -6.73
C PHE A 16 -10.97 3.00 -7.46
N GLY A 17 -11.69 3.07 -8.57
CA GLY A 17 -12.14 1.90 -9.33
C GLY A 17 -11.21 1.47 -10.47
N ILE A 18 -10.24 2.31 -10.86
CA ILE A 18 -9.31 2.00 -11.97
C ILE A 18 -7.86 2.26 -11.56
N VAL A 19 -7.52 3.52 -11.22
CA VAL A 19 -6.13 3.90 -10.97
C VAL A 19 -5.54 3.16 -9.78
N GLU A 20 -6.27 3.13 -8.65
CA GLU A 20 -5.86 2.40 -7.46
C GLU A 20 -5.69 0.90 -7.75
N PRO A 21 -6.69 0.16 -8.28
CA PRO A 21 -6.52 -1.24 -8.66
C PRO A 21 -5.32 -1.51 -9.56
N VAL A 22 -5.09 -0.69 -10.58
CA VAL A 22 -3.93 -0.86 -11.48
C VAL A 22 -2.62 -0.70 -10.70
N SER A 23 -2.54 0.25 -9.78
CA SER A 23 -1.36 0.43 -8.92
C SER A 23 -1.14 -0.76 -7.97
N VAL A 24 -2.21 -1.31 -7.40
CA VAL A 24 -2.15 -2.48 -6.51
C VAL A 24 -1.76 -3.73 -7.31
N LEU A 25 -2.26 -3.87 -8.54
CA LEU A 25 -1.90 -4.94 -9.45
C LEU A 25 -0.40 -4.91 -9.79
N ALA A 26 0.18 -3.72 -10.02
CA ALA A 26 1.61 -3.59 -10.22
C ALA A 26 2.41 -4.09 -9.00
N GLY A 27 1.96 -3.74 -7.78
CA GLY A 27 2.53 -4.28 -6.54
C GLY A 27 2.38 -5.79 -6.40
N ALA A 28 1.23 -6.35 -6.77
CA ALA A 28 0.96 -7.79 -6.78
C ALA A 28 1.89 -8.52 -7.77
N THR A 29 2.01 -8.02 -9.00
CA THR A 29 2.91 -8.59 -10.00
C THR A 29 4.36 -8.51 -9.53
N TYR A 30 4.76 -7.41 -8.89
CA TYR A 30 6.11 -7.28 -8.33
C TYR A 30 6.37 -8.32 -7.23
N ALA A 31 5.41 -8.52 -6.33
CA ALA A 31 5.49 -9.52 -5.27
C ALA A 31 5.46 -10.96 -5.77
N LEU A 32 4.71 -11.27 -6.84
CA LEU A 32 4.55 -12.64 -7.36
C LEU A 32 5.63 -13.04 -8.37
N ALA A 33 5.94 -12.17 -9.33
CA ALA A 33 6.86 -12.50 -10.41
C ALA A 33 8.32 -12.18 -10.07
N PHE A 34 8.56 -11.24 -9.16
CA PHE A 34 9.90 -10.76 -8.80
C PHE A 34 10.19 -10.92 -7.30
N GLN A 35 9.79 -12.06 -6.72
CA GLN A 35 9.92 -12.38 -5.29
C GLN A 35 11.28 -12.08 -4.69
N GLN A 36 12.36 -12.44 -5.40
CA GLN A 36 13.72 -12.18 -4.91
C GLN A 36 14.00 -10.68 -4.77
N LYS A 37 13.72 -9.89 -5.82
CA LYS A 37 13.91 -8.43 -5.77
C LYS A 37 13.02 -7.80 -4.70
N TYR A 38 11.76 -8.22 -4.64
CA TYR A 38 10.80 -7.78 -3.62
C TYR A 38 11.32 -8.02 -2.20
N HIS A 39 11.89 -9.20 -1.92
CA HIS A 39 12.46 -9.54 -0.61
C HIS A 39 13.66 -8.65 -0.23
N PHE A 40 14.61 -8.45 -1.15
CA PHE A 40 15.81 -7.66 -0.88
C PHE A 40 15.51 -6.16 -0.76
N GLU A 41 14.47 -5.68 -1.45
CA GLU A 41 14.01 -4.29 -1.35
C GLU A 41 13.03 -4.08 -0.18
N LEU A 42 12.66 -5.12 0.56
CA LEU A 42 11.73 -4.98 1.68
C LEU A 42 12.31 -4.14 2.83
N VAL A 43 13.62 -4.25 3.03
CA VAL A 43 14.37 -3.49 4.02
C VAL A 43 15.37 -2.60 3.29
N PRO A 44 15.29 -1.26 3.44
CA PRO A 44 16.27 -0.39 2.81
C PRO A 44 17.66 -0.64 3.40
N PRO A 45 18.73 -0.51 2.59
CA PRO A 45 20.10 -0.67 3.08
C PRO A 45 20.46 0.23 4.27
N SER A 46 19.77 1.38 4.41
CA SER A 46 19.92 2.32 5.53
C SER A 46 19.49 1.77 6.89
N PHE A 47 18.68 0.70 6.91
CA PHE A 47 18.23 0.01 8.13
C PHE A 47 18.93 -1.34 8.36
N VAL A 48 19.80 -1.78 7.44
CA VAL A 48 20.55 -3.03 7.60
C VAL A 48 21.76 -2.77 8.50
N VAL A 49 21.66 -3.17 9.77
CA VAL A 49 22.82 -3.23 10.68
C VAL A 49 23.84 -4.21 10.09
N PRO A 50 25.09 -3.79 9.80
CA PRO A 50 26.12 -4.73 9.41
C PRO A 50 26.36 -5.68 10.58
N LYS A 51 25.88 -6.93 10.48
CA LYS A 51 26.38 -7.97 11.38
C LYS A 51 27.90 -8.01 11.18
N PRO A 52 28.73 -7.86 12.22
CA PRO A 52 30.17 -8.00 12.11
C PRO A 52 30.51 -9.49 11.95
N ASN A 53 30.08 -10.09 10.85
CA ASN A 53 30.59 -11.38 10.44
C ASN A 53 31.98 -11.11 9.87
N LEU A 54 33.02 -11.60 10.57
CA LEU A 54 34.42 -11.59 10.14
C LEU A 54 34.64 -12.04 8.67
N LEU A 55 33.67 -12.75 8.08
CA LEU A 55 33.64 -13.14 6.66
C LEU A 55 33.39 -11.97 5.68
N ALA A 56 32.74 -10.88 6.08
CA ALA A 56 32.46 -9.75 5.19
C ALA A 56 33.73 -8.93 4.84
N LYS A 57 34.79 -9.03 5.65
CA LYS A 57 36.10 -8.44 5.31
C LYS A 57 36.84 -9.21 4.22
N ILE A 58 36.54 -10.49 4.03
CA ILE A 58 37.16 -11.31 2.96
C ILE A 58 36.43 -11.11 1.63
N VAL A 59 35.13 -10.80 1.68
CA VAL A 59 34.31 -10.56 0.46
C VAL A 59 34.51 -9.16 -0.14
N LYS A 60 35.09 -8.20 0.60
CA LYS A 60 35.37 -6.84 0.08
C LYS A 60 36.40 -6.79 -1.07
N THR A 61 37.06 -7.89 -1.39
CA THR A 61 37.94 -8.02 -2.57
C THR A 61 37.23 -8.66 -3.78
N ALA A 62 36.00 -9.13 -3.61
CA ALA A 62 35.19 -9.72 -4.67
C ALA A 62 33.96 -8.82 -4.92
N GLN A 63 34.20 -7.71 -5.60
CA GLN A 63 33.16 -7.05 -6.38
C GLN A 63 33.08 -7.79 -7.72
N PRO A 64 31.97 -8.46 -8.09
CA PRO A 64 31.70 -8.70 -9.49
C PRO A 64 30.55 -7.82 -9.96
N ALA A 65 30.81 -7.22 -11.11
CA ALA A 65 29.88 -6.55 -11.99
C ALA A 65 28.51 -7.28 -12.12
N ALA A 66 27.43 -6.49 -12.09
CA ALA A 66 26.23 -6.56 -12.92
C ALA A 66 25.48 -7.90 -13.21
N THR A 67 25.84 -9.03 -12.58
CA THR A 67 25.09 -10.30 -12.62
C THR A 67 25.13 -10.98 -11.26
N ALA A 68 24.77 -10.24 -10.20
CA ALA A 68 24.54 -10.84 -8.89
C ALA A 68 23.30 -11.74 -8.97
N ILE A 69 23.52 -13.06 -9.09
CA ILE A 69 22.49 -14.07 -8.85
C ILE A 69 21.97 -13.82 -7.44
N LEU A 70 20.77 -13.25 -7.31
CA LEU A 70 20.14 -13.05 -6.01
C LEU A 70 20.05 -14.42 -5.33
N PRO A 71 20.42 -14.53 -4.02
CA PRO A 71 20.31 -15.77 -3.28
C PRO A 71 18.95 -16.43 -3.49
N ALA A 72 18.93 -17.75 -3.65
CA ALA A 72 17.69 -18.50 -3.71
C ALA A 72 16.89 -18.23 -2.43
N LEU A 73 15.62 -17.90 -2.59
CA LEU A 73 14.72 -17.62 -1.47
C LEU A 73 14.42 -18.93 -0.73
N ASP A 74 14.40 -18.90 0.59
CA ASP A 74 13.96 -20.05 1.36
C ASP A 74 12.46 -20.33 1.11
N ALA A 75 12.09 -21.61 1.13
CA ALA A 75 10.72 -22.05 0.85
C ALA A 75 9.64 -21.34 1.69
N PRO A 76 9.80 -21.11 3.02
CA PRO A 76 8.79 -20.39 3.78
C PRO A 76 8.68 -18.91 3.38
N THR A 77 9.79 -18.21 3.11
CA THR A 77 9.73 -16.83 2.60
C THR A 77 9.05 -16.75 1.24
N ALA A 78 9.36 -17.67 0.32
CA ALA A 78 8.72 -17.72 -1.00
C ALA A 78 7.20 -17.94 -0.89
N MET A 79 6.77 -18.85 -0.01
CA MET A 79 5.36 -19.07 0.28
C MET A 79 4.69 -17.83 0.88
N GLY A 80 5.34 -17.16 1.83
CA GLY A 80 4.83 -15.93 2.44
C GLY A 80 4.65 -14.79 1.44
N LEU A 81 5.61 -14.60 0.53
CA LEU A 81 5.49 -13.59 -0.54
C LEU A 81 4.38 -13.93 -1.54
N SER A 82 4.19 -15.21 -1.87
CA SER A 82 3.07 -15.64 -2.72
C SER A 82 1.71 -15.33 -2.08
N GLN A 83 1.57 -15.55 -0.77
CA GLN A 83 0.37 -15.22 -0.02
C GLN A 83 0.13 -13.70 0.04
N LEU A 84 1.19 -12.91 0.20
CA LEU A 84 1.12 -11.45 0.17
C LEU A 84 0.68 -10.95 -1.21
N GLY A 85 1.22 -11.51 -2.29
CA GLY A 85 0.77 -11.22 -3.66
C GLY A 85 -0.70 -11.55 -3.89
N SER A 86 -1.18 -12.68 -3.36
CA SER A 86 -2.61 -13.05 -3.39
C SER A 86 -3.49 -12.02 -2.67
N CYS A 87 -3.05 -11.52 -1.50
CA CYS A 87 -3.74 -10.47 -0.78
C CYS A 87 -3.87 -9.18 -1.59
N TYR A 88 -2.80 -8.77 -2.29
CA TYR A 88 -2.87 -7.60 -3.19
C TYR A 88 -3.85 -7.81 -4.35
N ILE A 89 -3.89 -9.00 -4.95
CA ILE A 89 -4.90 -9.31 -5.98
C ILE A 89 -6.31 -9.18 -5.40
N LEU A 90 -6.55 -9.69 -4.19
CA LEU A 90 -7.86 -9.58 -3.55
C LEU A 90 -8.26 -8.12 -3.34
N ILE A 91 -7.34 -7.27 -2.85
CA ILE A 91 -7.58 -5.83 -2.67
C ILE A 91 -7.87 -5.16 -4.01
N MET A 92 -7.10 -5.46 -5.05
CA MET A 92 -7.32 -4.96 -6.40
C MET A 92 -8.72 -5.35 -6.92
N LEU A 93 -9.12 -6.62 -6.78
CA LEU A 93 -10.44 -7.09 -7.20
C LEU A 93 -11.55 -6.40 -6.40
N ASN A 94 -11.32 -6.17 -5.12
CA ASN A 94 -12.29 -5.49 -4.27
C ASN A 94 -12.51 -4.05 -4.75
N SER A 95 -11.43 -3.28 -4.93
CA SER A 95 -11.51 -1.90 -5.42
C SER A 95 -12.05 -1.83 -6.86
N ALA A 96 -11.67 -2.73 -7.78
CA ALA A 96 -12.16 -2.71 -9.16
C ALA A 96 -13.61 -3.19 -9.30
N LEU A 97 -13.91 -4.39 -8.79
CA LEU A 97 -15.20 -5.06 -9.02
C LEU A 97 -16.28 -4.60 -8.04
N MET A 98 -15.97 -4.40 -6.76
CA MET A 98 -16.99 -3.99 -5.79
C MET A 98 -17.43 -2.55 -6.03
N LEU A 99 -16.50 -1.63 -6.31
CA LEU A 99 -16.88 -0.25 -6.66
C LEU A 99 -17.65 -0.18 -7.97
N TYR A 100 -17.30 -1.01 -8.97
CA TYR A 100 -18.10 -1.17 -10.19
C TYR A 100 -19.51 -1.68 -9.86
N ALA A 101 -19.64 -2.71 -9.03
CA ALA A 101 -20.92 -3.28 -8.65
C ALA A 101 -21.77 -2.27 -7.87
N PHE A 102 -21.19 -1.55 -6.92
CA PHE A 102 -21.89 -0.52 -6.15
C PHE A 102 -22.45 0.57 -7.07
N ARG A 103 -21.63 1.09 -7.99
CA ARG A 103 -22.04 2.13 -8.94
C ARG A 103 -23.11 1.64 -9.91
N THR A 104 -23.03 0.38 -10.34
CA THR A 104 -23.89 -0.16 -11.39
C THR A 104 -25.23 -0.62 -10.84
N TYR A 105 -25.25 -1.33 -9.72
CA TYR A 105 -26.44 -2.01 -9.21
C TYR A 105 -27.17 -1.24 -8.10
N ILE A 106 -26.50 -0.39 -7.32
CA ILE A 106 -27.15 0.39 -6.27
C ILE A 106 -27.68 1.70 -6.84
N LYS A 107 -29.00 1.76 -7.09
CA LYS A 107 -29.66 2.96 -7.64
C LYS A 107 -30.08 3.96 -6.56
N ASP A 108 -30.31 3.49 -5.33
CA ASP A 108 -30.57 4.39 -4.20
C ASP A 108 -29.27 5.07 -3.77
N LEU A 109 -29.20 6.39 -3.97
CA LEU A 109 -28.05 7.21 -3.64
C LEU A 109 -27.73 7.18 -2.13
N ARG A 110 -28.74 7.02 -1.25
CA ARG A 110 -28.52 6.96 0.20
C ARG A 110 -27.89 5.63 0.60
N ALA A 111 -28.41 4.52 0.07
CA ALA A 111 -27.81 3.20 0.26
C ALA A 111 -26.37 3.14 -0.30
N LEU A 112 -26.16 3.65 -1.52
CA LEU A 112 -24.83 3.71 -2.15
C LEU A 112 -23.84 4.49 -1.29
N GLN A 113 -24.25 5.65 -0.79
CA GLN A 113 -23.41 6.47 0.08
C GLN A 113 -23.01 5.74 1.37
N ASN A 114 -23.97 5.09 2.04
CA ASN A 114 -23.69 4.38 3.29
C ASN A 114 -22.72 3.21 3.07
N VAL A 115 -22.91 2.43 2.00
CA VAL A 115 -22.01 1.33 1.63
C VAL A 115 -20.61 1.87 1.34
N LEU A 116 -20.49 2.96 0.57
CA LEU A 116 -19.19 3.58 0.28
C LEU A 116 -18.50 4.12 1.54
N VAL A 117 -19.23 4.71 2.48
CA VAL A 117 -18.66 5.16 3.76
C VAL A 117 -18.03 4.00 4.51
N TYR A 118 -18.75 2.89 4.70
CA TYR A 118 -18.18 1.73 5.40
C TYR A 118 -17.02 1.10 4.61
N PHE A 119 -17.14 1.04 3.29
CA PHE A 119 -16.09 0.53 2.41
C PHE A 119 -14.78 1.31 2.57
N PHE A 120 -14.83 2.64 2.49
CA PHE A 120 -13.64 3.47 2.63
C PHE A 120 -13.09 3.51 4.06
N ILE A 121 -13.93 3.34 5.08
CA ILE A 121 -13.46 3.17 6.48
C ILE A 121 -12.63 1.88 6.59
N VAL A 122 -13.12 0.76 6.07
CA VAL A 122 -12.39 -0.52 6.11
C VAL A 122 -11.05 -0.40 5.38
N LEU A 123 -11.03 0.20 4.19
CA LEU A 123 -9.78 0.45 3.47
C LEU A 123 -8.85 1.42 4.21
N GLY A 124 -9.39 2.48 4.81
CA GLY A 124 -8.60 3.43 5.60
C GLY A 124 -7.94 2.78 6.83
N VAL A 125 -8.64 1.87 7.50
CA VAL A 125 -8.06 1.07 8.60
C VAL A 125 -6.95 0.15 8.08
N ALA A 126 -7.13 -0.44 6.89
CA ALA A 126 -6.11 -1.25 6.26
C ALA A 126 -4.84 -0.44 5.91
N ASP A 127 -4.99 0.79 5.42
CA ASP A 127 -3.85 1.68 5.14
C ASP A 127 -3.01 1.93 6.40
N TRP A 128 -3.65 2.31 7.51
CA TRP A 128 -2.96 2.56 8.78
C TRP A 128 -2.33 1.30 9.37
N THR A 129 -3.01 0.16 9.24
CA THR A 129 -2.45 -1.12 9.68
C THR A 129 -1.21 -1.47 8.87
N HIS A 130 -1.23 -1.26 7.55
CA HIS A 130 -0.11 -1.53 6.67
C HIS A 130 1.08 -0.60 6.94
N ILE A 131 0.83 0.70 7.11
CA ILE A 131 1.85 1.69 7.49
C ILE A 131 2.46 1.34 8.86
N GLY A 132 1.60 1.02 9.84
CA GLY A 132 2.02 0.66 11.20
C GLY A 132 2.86 -0.62 11.23
N LEU A 133 2.46 -1.66 10.49
CA LEU A 133 3.23 -2.90 10.36
C LEU A 133 4.55 -2.67 9.63
N THR A 134 4.59 -1.78 8.63
CA THR A 134 5.83 -1.38 7.97
C THR A 134 6.78 -0.71 8.96
N PHE A 135 6.30 0.22 9.79
CA PHE A 135 7.11 0.84 10.83
C PHE A 135 7.59 -0.14 11.90
N TYR A 136 6.73 -1.05 12.34
CA TYR A 136 7.07 -2.07 13.33
C TYR A 136 8.07 -3.09 12.79
N GLY A 137 7.92 -3.51 11.54
CA GLY A 137 8.77 -4.49 10.88
C GLY A 137 10.15 -3.96 10.46
N LEU A 138 10.34 -2.65 10.38
CA LEU A 138 11.64 -2.07 10.04
C LEU A 138 12.67 -2.29 11.17
N PRO A 139 13.89 -2.75 10.84
CA PRO A 139 14.95 -2.90 11.82
C PRO A 139 15.40 -1.55 12.40
N GLU A 140 16.07 -1.58 13.56
CA GLU A 140 16.66 -0.37 14.12
C GLU A 140 17.74 0.19 13.17
N PRO A 141 17.72 1.50 12.88
CA PRO A 141 18.67 2.10 11.97
C PRO A 141 20.08 2.09 12.54
N VAL A 142 21.07 2.06 11.65
CA VAL A 142 22.50 2.03 12.01
C VAL A 142 22.96 3.33 12.70
N SER A 143 22.27 4.45 12.42
CA SER A 143 22.53 5.74 13.05
C SER A 143 21.24 6.57 13.15
N GLY A 144 20.90 7.03 14.35
CA GLY A 144 19.73 7.87 14.63
C GLY A 144 18.50 7.12 15.14
N SER A 145 17.36 7.81 15.22
CA SER A 145 16.06 7.20 15.57
C SER A 145 15.34 6.77 14.29
N LYS A 146 14.57 5.68 14.34
CA LYS A 146 13.72 5.21 13.22
C LYS A 146 12.97 6.35 12.54
N ILE A 147 12.32 7.18 13.36
CA ILE A 147 11.51 8.32 12.93
C ILE A 147 12.36 9.35 12.18
N SER A 148 13.58 9.65 12.64
CA SER A 148 14.46 10.62 11.95
C SER A 148 14.86 10.20 10.54
N LEU A 149 15.01 8.90 10.31
CA LEU A 149 15.38 8.32 9.02
C LEU A 149 14.16 8.22 8.09
N LEU A 150 12.99 7.96 8.68
CA LEU A 150 11.71 7.99 7.95
C LEU A 150 11.34 9.42 7.53
N LEU A 151 11.69 10.44 8.30
CA LEU A 151 11.47 11.84 7.90
C LEU A 151 12.38 12.31 6.75
N ARG A 152 13.37 11.49 6.33
CA ARG A 152 14.28 11.78 5.23
C ARG A 152 13.96 10.88 4.03
N PRO A 153 13.13 11.33 3.07
CA PRO A 153 12.73 10.50 1.93
C PRO A 153 13.91 10.10 1.02
N GLU A 154 15.03 10.82 1.08
CA GLU A 154 16.27 10.51 0.34
C GLU A 154 16.84 9.12 0.66
N GLY A 155 16.56 8.58 1.86
CA GLY A 155 17.03 7.27 2.28
C GLY A 155 16.09 6.11 1.96
N TRP A 156 14.96 6.39 1.30
CA TRP A 156 13.92 5.39 1.03
C TRP A 156 14.22 4.65 -0.27
N ASN A 157 14.00 3.34 -0.26
CA ASN A 157 13.95 2.57 -1.50
C ASN A 157 12.53 2.60 -2.10
N SER A 158 12.37 2.11 -3.32
CA SER A 158 11.09 2.15 -4.03
C SER A 158 9.97 1.43 -3.28
N LEU A 159 10.30 0.36 -2.54
CA LEU A 159 9.30 -0.43 -1.82
C LEU A 159 8.84 0.26 -0.52
N LEU A 160 9.76 0.86 0.23
CA LEU A 160 9.41 1.65 1.41
C LEU A 160 8.58 2.89 1.02
N PHE A 161 8.95 3.54 -0.09
CA PHE A 161 8.15 4.63 -0.64
C PHE A 161 6.73 4.16 -1.00
N GLY A 162 6.60 3.00 -1.65
CA GLY A 162 5.29 2.41 -1.94
C GLY A 162 4.47 2.12 -0.68
N ASN A 163 5.08 1.47 0.30
CA ASN A 163 4.40 1.01 1.51
C ASN A 163 3.98 2.16 2.45
N ILE A 164 4.65 3.31 2.40
CA ILE A 164 4.36 4.46 3.27
C ILE A 164 3.76 5.64 2.49
N ALA A 165 4.43 6.15 1.45
CA ALA A 165 3.96 7.35 0.75
C ALA A 165 2.68 7.07 -0.03
N ILE A 166 2.63 5.97 -0.80
CA ILE A 166 1.47 5.68 -1.65
C ILE A 166 0.26 5.33 -0.78
N THR A 167 0.42 4.49 0.24
CA THR A 167 -0.66 4.12 1.16
C THR A 167 -1.17 5.32 1.95
N PHE A 168 -0.29 6.23 2.38
CA PHE A 168 -0.69 7.49 3.01
C PHE A 168 -1.42 8.42 2.03
N MET A 169 -0.96 8.53 0.79
CA MET A 169 -1.64 9.29 -0.26
C MET A 169 -3.05 8.73 -0.51
N LEU A 170 -3.20 7.41 -0.60
CA LEU A 170 -4.51 6.76 -0.78
C LEU A 170 -5.43 7.06 0.42
N PHE A 171 -4.90 7.01 1.64
CA PHE A 171 -5.65 7.44 2.83
C PHE A 171 -6.09 8.91 2.73
N CYS A 172 -5.21 9.83 2.32
CA CYS A 172 -5.58 11.23 2.10
C CYS A 172 -6.67 11.39 1.04
N CYS A 173 -6.62 10.63 -0.06
CA CYS A 173 -7.68 10.61 -1.07
C CYS A 173 -9.01 10.12 -0.48
N ARG A 174 -8.99 9.09 0.38
CA ARG A 174 -10.19 8.58 1.08
C ARG A 174 -10.76 9.62 2.04
N LEU A 175 -9.90 10.31 2.79
CA LEU A 175 -10.31 11.40 3.67
C LEU A 175 -10.89 12.58 2.88
N ALA A 176 -10.28 12.94 1.74
CA ALA A 176 -10.79 13.99 0.86
C ALA A 176 -12.16 13.62 0.27
N TRP A 177 -12.39 12.35 -0.08
CA TRP A 177 -13.72 11.87 -0.45
C TRP A 177 -14.70 11.97 0.72
N TYR A 178 -14.28 11.59 1.93
CA TYR A 178 -15.12 11.66 3.13
C TYR A 178 -15.52 13.10 3.49
N LEU A 179 -14.59 14.05 3.40
CA LEU A 179 -14.85 15.48 3.64
C LEU A 179 -15.67 16.12 2.52
N GLY A 180 -15.54 15.62 1.29
CA GLY A 180 -16.31 16.06 0.14
C GLY A 180 -17.65 15.31 0.02
N PRO A 181 -17.84 14.44 -1.02
CA PRO A 181 -19.10 13.75 -1.27
C PRO A 181 -19.61 12.87 -0.10
N GLY A 182 -18.70 12.29 0.69
CA GLY A 182 -19.06 11.41 1.81
C GLY A 182 -19.75 12.13 2.97
N SER A 183 -19.42 13.41 3.21
CA SER A 183 -19.85 14.19 4.38
C SER A 183 -21.35 14.48 4.42
N ALA A 184 -22.03 14.41 3.27
CA ALA A 184 -23.46 14.67 3.16
C ALA A 184 -24.33 13.67 3.97
N SER A 185 -23.80 12.51 4.35
CA SER A 185 -24.50 11.50 5.18
C SER A 185 -24.54 11.88 6.66
N ILE A 186 -23.45 12.42 7.21
CA ILE A 186 -23.34 12.78 8.64
C ILE A 186 -24.29 13.92 8.99
N LYS A 187 -24.33 14.95 8.12
CA LYS A 187 -25.22 16.11 8.30
C LYS A 187 -26.71 15.74 8.21
N ALA A 188 -27.05 14.67 7.49
CA ALA A 188 -28.43 14.22 7.34
C ALA A 188 -28.91 13.28 8.47
N LYS A 189 -28.02 12.81 9.35
CA LYS A 189 -28.37 11.96 10.52
C LYS A 189 -28.37 12.74 11.83
N THR A 190 -27.83 13.97 11.82
CA THR A 190 -27.73 14.89 12.95
C THR A 190 -28.74 16.05 12.87
N SER A 191 -29.59 16.07 11.84
CA SER A 191 -30.70 17.00 11.65
C SER A 191 -32.00 16.23 11.53
#